data_AF-A0A7R9DFD3-F1
#
_entry.id   AF-A0A7R9DFD3-F1
#
_cell.length_a   1.000
_cell.length_b   1.000
_cell.length_c   1.000
_cell.angle_alpha   90.00
_cell.angle_beta   90.00
_cell.angle_gamma   90.00
#
_symmetry.space_group_name_H-M   'P 1'
#
loop_
_entity.id
_entity.type
_entity.pdbx_description
1 polymer ?
#
loop_
_entity_poly.entity_id
_entity_poly.type
_entity_poly.pdbx_seq_one_letter_code
_entity_poly.pdbx_strand_id
1 'polypeptide(L)'
;MRKELQAKKQKILAEAQIQADILQEEIDAISKSVSFTNGLLGHEPAFVWRESRIPFKKPSPTKRDSNVGLPILVEQCVETLCKYLENILHNPGEEKYHRIRQSNRVFQERVAPLEGTQDLLQAAGFQAEDDYLVFSEERLQTPDTLQILCDALRSAEPITLELDHNLQVLLPSQAASRRELPPVFYNLTPEEIKREQQNSWRLP
;
A
#
# COMPACT_ATOMS: atom_id res chain seq x y z
N MET A 1 58.77 -3.37 -45.09
CA MET A 1 57.98 -4.42 -44.39
C MET A 1 58.41 -4.68 -42.94
N ARG A 2 59.62 -5.18 -42.63
CA ARG A 2 60.00 -5.52 -41.23
C ARG A 2 59.98 -4.33 -40.24
N LYS A 3 60.44 -3.16 -40.67
CA LYS A 3 60.42 -1.93 -39.83
C LYS A 3 59.01 -1.43 -39.51
N GLU A 4 58.08 -1.64 -40.44
CA GLU A 4 56.68 -1.19 -40.31
C GLU A 4 55.90 -2.11 -39.36
N LEU A 5 56.19 -3.42 -39.40
CA LEU A 5 55.66 -4.39 -38.44
C LEU A 5 56.20 -4.12 -37.02
N GLN A 6 57.48 -3.71 -36.89
CA GLN A 6 58.05 -3.30 -35.62
C GLN A 6 57.39 -2.04 -35.06
N ALA A 7 57.12 -1.04 -35.91
CA ALA A 7 56.43 0.18 -35.50
C ALA A 7 54.99 -0.10 -35.03
N LYS A 8 54.24 -0.95 -35.74
CA LYS A 8 52.90 -1.37 -35.31
C LYS A 8 52.92 -2.16 -34.00
N LYS A 9 53.89 -3.07 -33.83
CA LYS A 9 54.07 -3.82 -32.58
C LYS A 9 54.40 -2.89 -31.41
N GLN A 10 55.25 -1.89 -31.62
CA GLN A 10 55.56 -0.90 -30.57
C GLN A 10 54.37 -0.02 -30.23
N LYS A 11 53.55 0.37 -31.22
CA LYS A 11 52.34 1.15 -30.97
C LYS A 11 51.31 0.39 -30.14
N ILE A 12 51.06 -0.88 -30.47
CA ILE A 12 50.15 -1.75 -29.71
C ILE A 12 50.70 -1.99 -28.30
N LEU A 13 52.01 -2.17 -28.16
CA LEU A 13 52.64 -2.35 -26.85
C LEU A 13 52.53 -1.08 -25.99
N ALA A 14 52.67 0.10 -26.60
CA ALA A 14 52.50 1.38 -25.91
C ALA A 14 51.04 1.64 -25.51
N GLU A 15 50.08 1.33 -26.39
CA GLU A 15 48.64 1.43 -26.07
C GLU A 15 48.25 0.46 -24.95
N ALA A 16 48.79 -0.77 -24.96
CA ALA A 16 48.57 -1.75 -23.89
C ALA A 16 49.18 -1.29 -22.55
N GLN A 17 50.35 -0.63 -22.57
CA GLN A 17 50.97 -0.11 -21.35
C GLN A 17 50.15 1.03 -20.74
N ILE A 18 49.64 1.95 -21.58
CA ILE A 18 48.76 3.04 -21.13
C ILE A 18 47.48 2.49 -20.50
N GLN A 19 46.88 1.44 -21.09
CA GLN A 19 45.70 0.80 -20.50
C GLN A 19 46.00 0.11 -19.18
N ALA A 20 47.18 -0.49 -19.03
CA ALA A 20 47.60 -1.10 -17.77
C ALA A 20 47.79 -0.05 -16.66
N ASP A 21 48.39 1.10 -16.98
CA ASP A 21 48.61 2.18 -16.01
C ASP A 21 47.28 2.82 -15.55
N ILE A 22 46.31 3.01 -16.47
CA ILE A 22 44.96 3.52 -16.13
C ILE A 22 44.23 2.56 -15.18
N LEU A 23 44.26 1.25 -15.45
CA LEU A 23 43.63 0.25 -14.58
C LEU A 23 44.30 0.17 -13.21
N GLN A 24 45.62 0.39 -13.14
CA GLN A 24 46.34 0.42 -11.87
C GLN A 24 45.95 1.64 -11.02
N GLU A 25 45.70 2.79 -11.65
CA GLU A 25 45.23 4.01 -10.97
C GLU A 25 43.81 3.85 -10.42
N GLU A 26 42.92 3.14 -11.13
CA GLU A 26 41.58 2.79 -10.64
C GLU A 26 41.62 1.83 -9.45
N ILE A 27 42.51 0.83 -9.48
CA ILE A 27 42.72 -0.10 -8.35
C ILE A 27 43.25 0.64 -7.13
N ASP A 28 44.19 1.58 -7.31
CA ASP A 28 44.74 2.38 -6.21
C ASP A 28 43.70 3.37 -5.64
N ALA A 29 42.80 3.90 -6.46
CA ALA A 29 41.68 4.73 -6.02
C ALA A 29 40.67 3.92 -5.18
N ILE A 30 40.34 2.69 -5.61
CA ILE A 30 39.50 1.76 -4.85
C ILE A 30 40.19 1.37 -3.53
N SER A 31 41.49 1.09 -3.55
CA SER A 31 42.27 0.73 -2.35
C SER A 31 42.31 1.86 -1.32
N LYS A 32 42.47 3.12 -1.75
CA LYS A 32 42.39 4.31 -0.88
C LYS A 32 40.99 4.53 -0.30
N SER A 33 39.94 4.21 -1.05
CA SER A 33 38.55 4.26 -0.57
C SER A 33 38.27 3.20 0.52
N VAL A 34 38.76 1.97 0.34
CA VAL A 34 38.56 0.86 1.30
C VAL A 34 39.38 1.07 2.59
N SER A 35 40.51 1.76 2.52
CA SER A 35 41.31 2.09 3.70
C SER A 35 40.79 3.29 4.50
N PHE A 36 39.97 4.17 3.91
CA PHE A 36 39.28 5.24 4.65
C PHE A 36 38.17 4.70 5.58
N THR A 37 37.57 3.56 5.26
CA THR A 37 36.57 2.90 6.12
C THR A 37 37.18 1.98 7.18
N ASN A 38 38.44 1.55 7.01
CA ASN A 38 39.12 0.62 7.92
C ASN A 38 39.98 1.32 9.00
N GLY A 39 40.02 2.66 9.04
CA GLY A 39 40.81 3.43 10.00
C GLY A 39 40.14 3.77 11.33
N LEU A 40 38.89 3.34 11.57
CA LEU A 40 38.12 3.69 12.79
C LEU A 40 37.73 2.48 13.65
N LEU A 41 38.50 1.38 13.60
CA LEU A 41 38.34 0.28 14.54
C LEU A 41 39.72 -0.16 15.05
N GLY A 42 40.16 0.53 16.11
CA GLY A 42 41.14 -0.03 17.02
C GLY A 42 40.61 -1.33 17.62
N HIS A 43 41.51 -2.29 17.77
CA HIS A 43 41.35 -3.51 18.55
C HIS A 43 40.51 -3.28 19.83
N GLU A 44 39.39 -3.98 19.95
CA GLU A 44 38.88 -4.44 21.25
C GLU A 44 38.41 -5.90 21.13
N PRO A 45 38.68 -6.72 22.15
CA PRO A 45 38.63 -8.18 22.07
C PRO A 45 37.20 -8.71 22.26
N ALA A 46 37.01 -9.95 21.79
CA ALA A 46 35.99 -10.93 22.16
C ALA A 46 34.78 -10.37 22.94
N PHE A 47 33.63 -10.28 22.26
CA PHE A 47 32.32 -10.02 22.85
C PHE A 47 32.02 -11.03 23.97
N VAL A 48 32.26 -10.59 25.20
CA VAL A 48 31.66 -11.10 26.43
C VAL A 48 30.17 -10.80 26.36
N TRP A 49 29.31 -11.83 26.42
CA TRP A 49 27.89 -11.64 26.71
C TRP A 49 27.75 -11.08 28.13
N ARG A 50 27.84 -9.75 28.27
CA ARG A 50 27.47 -9.06 29.49
C ARG A 50 26.01 -8.70 29.37
N GLU A 51 25.20 -9.20 30.30
CA GLU A 51 23.81 -8.83 30.57
C GLU A 51 23.68 -7.31 30.72
N SER A 52 23.60 -6.62 29.59
CA SER A 52 23.01 -5.30 29.51
C SER A 52 21.70 -5.54 28.78
N ARG A 53 20.66 -5.78 29.58
CA ARG A 53 19.27 -5.56 29.19
C ARG A 53 19.25 -4.31 28.32
N ILE A 54 19.17 -4.50 27.00
CA ILE A 54 18.61 -3.48 26.14
C ILE A 54 17.23 -3.29 26.76
N PRO A 55 16.88 -2.14 27.38
CA PRO A 55 15.52 -1.96 27.80
C PRO A 55 14.72 -2.19 26.53
N PHE A 56 13.81 -3.17 26.57
CA PHE A 56 12.75 -3.29 25.60
C PHE A 56 12.06 -1.93 25.66
N LYS A 57 12.52 -1.00 24.82
CA LYS A 57 11.85 0.27 24.64
C LYS A 57 10.63 -0.19 23.89
N LYS A 58 9.55 -0.44 24.66
CA LYS A 58 8.23 -0.71 24.11
C LYS A 58 8.11 0.22 22.92
N PRO A 59 7.79 -0.28 21.71
CA PRO A 59 7.59 0.60 20.58
C PRO A 59 6.71 1.73 21.10
N SER A 60 7.21 2.96 21.00
CA SER A 60 6.41 4.14 21.31
C SER A 60 5.12 3.95 20.53
N PRO A 61 3.92 4.12 21.13
CA PRO A 61 2.67 3.74 20.48
C PRO A 61 2.68 4.33 19.09
N THR A 62 2.86 3.45 18.11
CA THR A 62 2.89 3.81 16.71
C THR A 62 1.56 4.49 16.47
N LYS A 63 1.62 5.76 16.07
CA LYS A 63 0.46 6.54 15.68
C LYS A 63 -0.16 5.87 14.45
N ARG A 64 -1.05 4.89 14.69
CA ARG A 64 -1.94 4.14 13.79
C ARG A 64 -2.00 2.65 14.14
N ASP A 65 -2.71 2.32 15.20
CA ASP A 65 -3.82 1.38 15.03
C ASP A 65 -5.08 2.24 14.95
N SER A 66 -5.29 2.94 13.83
CA SER A 66 -6.55 3.68 13.63
C SER A 66 -7.77 2.76 13.56
N ASN A 67 -7.57 1.43 13.53
CA ASN A 67 -8.63 0.44 13.39
C ASN A 67 -9.37 0.06 14.69
N VAL A 68 -8.94 0.52 15.87
CA VAL A 68 -9.64 0.16 17.13
C VAL A 68 -10.97 0.91 17.31
N GLY A 69 -11.23 1.94 16.51
CA GLY A 69 -12.49 2.73 16.55
C GLY A 69 -13.41 2.57 15.34
N LEU A 70 -12.94 1.96 14.24
CA LEU A 70 -13.76 1.74 13.04
C LEU A 70 -15.02 0.87 13.28
N PRO A 71 -14.97 -0.26 14.03
CA PRO A 71 -16.16 -1.09 14.15
C PRO A 71 -17.31 -0.36 14.86
N ILE A 72 -17.00 0.45 15.87
CA ILE A 72 -18.00 1.23 16.62
C ILE A 72 -18.65 2.32 15.74
N LEU A 73 -17.85 2.98 14.89
CA LEU A 73 -18.37 3.99 13.96
C LEU A 73 -19.26 3.39 12.88
N VAL A 74 -18.91 2.20 12.38
CA VAL A 74 -19.73 1.47 11.41
C VAL A 74 -21.08 1.12 12.01
N GLU A 75 -21.12 0.54 13.21
CA GLU A 75 -22.38 0.24 13.91
C GLU A 75 -23.26 1.49 14.10
N GLN A 76 -22.66 2.61 14.53
CA GLN A 76 -23.38 3.88 14.72
C GLN A 76 -23.90 4.46 13.41
N CYS A 77 -23.17 4.28 12.31
CA CYS A 77 -23.62 4.70 10.99
C CYS A 77 -24.78 3.85 10.50
N VAL A 78 -24.66 2.52 10.61
CA VAL A 78 -25.74 1.58 10.27
C VAL A 78 -27.01 1.93 11.03
N GLU A 79 -26.90 2.18 12.34
CA GLU A 79 -28.05 2.60 13.17
C GLU A 79 -28.68 3.91 12.67
N THR A 80 -27.86 4.87 12.25
CA THR A 80 -28.33 6.18 11.76
C THR A 80 -28.98 6.06 10.39
N LEU A 81 -28.40 5.27 9.48
CA LEU A 81 -28.94 5.00 8.14
C LEU A 81 -30.28 4.26 8.24
N CYS A 82 -30.36 3.20 9.03
CA CYS A 82 -31.61 2.46 9.27
C CYS A 82 -32.70 3.40 9.81
N LYS A 83 -32.38 4.33 10.71
CA LYS A 83 -33.34 5.34 11.18
C LYS A 83 -33.84 6.25 10.07
N TYR A 84 -32.98 6.71 9.17
CA TYR A 84 -33.42 7.55 8.04
C TYR A 84 -34.38 6.79 7.13
N LEU A 85 -34.06 5.54 6.80
CA LEU A 85 -34.89 4.69 5.93
C LEU A 85 -36.22 4.32 6.63
N GLU A 86 -36.18 3.94 7.91
CA GLU A 86 -37.37 3.61 8.70
C GLU A 86 -38.32 4.79 8.85
N ASN A 87 -37.80 6.02 9.03
CA ASN A 87 -38.64 7.21 9.13
C ASN A 87 -39.47 7.44 7.87
N ILE A 88 -38.87 7.20 6.70
CA ILE A 88 -39.55 7.30 5.39
C ILE A 88 -40.57 6.18 5.23
N LEU A 89 -40.19 4.93 5.57
CA LEU A 89 -41.09 3.78 5.49
C LEU A 89 -42.34 3.91 6.38
N HIS A 90 -42.18 4.41 7.60
CA HIS A 90 -43.31 4.59 8.52
C HIS A 90 -44.20 5.79 8.15
N ASN A 91 -43.61 6.85 7.58
CA ASN A 91 -44.31 8.11 7.30
C ASN A 91 -43.98 8.65 5.89
N PRO A 92 -44.45 7.99 4.81
CA PRO A 92 -44.12 8.41 3.44
C PRO A 92 -44.73 9.76 3.03
N GLY A 93 -45.71 10.27 3.80
CA GLY A 93 -46.35 11.56 3.54
C GLY A 93 -45.66 12.78 4.17
N GLU A 94 -44.60 12.58 4.97
CA GLU A 94 -43.93 13.68 5.66
C GLU A 94 -42.62 14.10 4.93
N GLU A 95 -42.69 15.20 4.18
CA GLU A 95 -41.53 15.76 3.44
C GLU A 95 -40.32 16.10 4.32
N LYS A 96 -40.51 16.25 5.64
CA LYS A 96 -39.41 16.49 6.59
C LYS A 96 -38.40 15.34 6.64
N TYR A 97 -38.85 14.10 6.39
CA TYR A 97 -37.99 12.92 6.35
C TYR A 97 -37.37 12.69 4.98
N HIS A 98 -37.92 13.32 3.94
CA HIS A 98 -37.39 13.24 2.58
C HIS A 98 -36.16 14.14 2.37
N ARG A 99 -35.79 14.97 3.36
CA ARG A 99 -34.66 15.87 3.25
C ARG A 99 -33.70 15.69 4.42
N ILE A 100 -32.46 15.28 4.10
CA ILE A 100 -31.37 15.18 5.06
C ILE A 100 -30.38 16.30 4.75
N ARG A 101 -29.94 17.05 5.77
CA ARG A 101 -28.94 18.10 5.61
C ARG A 101 -27.54 17.53 5.80
N GLN A 102 -26.67 17.66 4.81
CA GLN A 102 -25.30 17.15 4.86
C GLN A 102 -24.46 17.85 5.94
N SER A 103 -24.80 19.10 6.27
CA SER A 103 -24.17 19.85 7.38
C SER A 103 -24.63 19.40 8.78
N ASN A 104 -25.54 18.43 8.90
CA ASN A 104 -25.99 17.95 10.20
C ASN A 104 -24.82 17.26 10.91
N ARG A 105 -24.61 17.59 12.19
CA ARG A 105 -23.54 17.02 13.01
C ARG A 105 -23.55 15.49 13.02
N VAL A 106 -24.73 14.88 13.10
CA VAL A 106 -24.88 13.41 13.11
C VAL A 106 -24.43 12.82 11.77
N PHE A 107 -24.80 13.47 10.67
CA PHE A 107 -24.40 13.04 9.32
C PHE A 107 -22.88 13.16 9.15
N GLN A 108 -22.29 14.30 9.56
CA GLN A 108 -20.85 14.55 9.42
C GLN A 108 -19.98 13.67 10.32
N GLU A 109 -20.44 13.33 11.53
CA GLU A 109 -19.66 12.52 12.46
C GLU A 109 -19.78 11.02 12.17
N ARG A 110 -20.95 10.55 11.69
CA ARG A 110 -21.24 9.12 11.56
C ARG A 110 -21.26 8.61 10.12
N VAL A 111 -21.85 9.37 9.19
CA VAL A 111 -22.13 8.90 7.82
C VAL A 111 -21.05 9.38 6.85
N ALA A 112 -20.73 10.68 6.87
CA ALA A 112 -19.75 11.30 5.98
C ALA A 112 -18.33 10.69 5.98
N PRO A 113 -17.76 10.22 7.11
CA PRO A 113 -16.41 9.65 7.11
C PRO A 113 -16.37 8.19 6.63
N LEU A 114 -17.52 7.54 6.44
CA LEU A 114 -17.58 6.16 6.00
C LEU A 114 -17.79 6.07 4.49
N GLU A 115 -16.89 5.33 3.85
CA GLU A 115 -16.91 5.07 2.42
C GLU A 115 -18.09 4.15 2.04
N GLY A 116 -18.69 4.39 0.87
CA GLY A 116 -19.85 3.62 0.37
C GLY A 116 -21.22 4.04 0.92
N THR A 117 -21.28 4.94 1.90
CA THR A 117 -22.56 5.44 2.45
C THR A 117 -23.35 6.29 1.45
N GLN A 118 -22.67 7.08 0.64
CA GLN A 118 -23.28 7.89 -0.42
C GLN A 118 -23.90 7.01 -1.51
N ASP A 119 -23.19 5.96 -1.93
CA ASP A 119 -23.69 5.00 -2.92
C ASP A 119 -24.93 4.27 -2.41
N LEU A 120 -24.95 3.91 -1.12
CA LEU A 120 -26.11 3.30 -0.49
C LEU A 120 -27.30 4.25 -0.44
N LEU A 121 -27.10 5.51 -0.08
CA LEU A 121 -28.16 6.52 -0.08
C LEU A 121 -28.70 6.77 -1.50
N GLN A 122 -27.82 6.80 -2.49
CA GLN A 122 -28.23 6.90 -3.89
C GLN A 122 -29.04 5.70 -4.35
N ALA A 123 -28.64 4.48 -3.96
CA ALA A 123 -29.40 3.25 -4.22
C ALA A 123 -30.76 3.23 -3.50
N ALA A 124 -30.85 3.87 -2.34
CA ALA A 124 -32.11 4.10 -1.62
C ALA A 124 -32.99 5.21 -2.24
N GLY A 125 -32.57 5.85 -3.35
CA GLY A 125 -33.36 6.89 -4.02
C GLY A 125 -33.12 8.32 -3.52
N PHE A 126 -32.07 8.56 -2.73
CA PHE A 126 -31.64 9.90 -2.38
C PHE A 126 -30.76 10.54 -3.46
N GLN A 127 -30.83 11.85 -3.60
CA GLN A 127 -29.94 12.65 -4.44
C GLN A 127 -29.21 13.69 -3.63
N ALA A 128 -27.89 13.73 -3.79
CA ALA A 128 -27.09 14.84 -3.31
C ALA A 128 -27.36 16.08 -4.17
N GLU A 129 -27.99 17.09 -3.58
CA GLU A 129 -28.14 18.44 -4.11
C GLU A 129 -27.39 19.41 -3.19
N ASP A 130 -26.23 19.91 -3.63
CA ASP A 130 -25.35 20.82 -2.88
C ASP A 130 -25.14 20.41 -1.40
N ASP A 131 -25.96 20.95 -0.49
CA ASP A 131 -25.91 20.75 0.96
C ASP A 131 -26.99 19.79 1.52
N TYR A 132 -27.86 19.26 0.66
CA TYR A 132 -28.99 18.42 1.04
C TYR A 132 -28.97 17.09 0.29
N LEU A 133 -29.59 16.09 0.91
CA LEU A 133 -29.93 14.81 0.31
C LEU A 133 -31.45 14.75 0.23
N VAL A 134 -31.99 14.72 -0.99
CA VAL A 134 -33.43 14.74 -1.24
C VAL A 134 -33.86 13.35 -1.71
N PHE A 135 -34.84 12.77 -1.03
CA PHE A 135 -35.44 11.48 -1.36
C PHE A 135 -36.48 11.66 -2.48
N SER A 136 -36.48 10.76 -3.45
CA SER A 136 -37.47 10.70 -4.53
C SER A 136 -38.00 9.27 -4.68
N GLU A 137 -39.29 9.07 -4.42
CA GLU A 137 -39.94 7.76 -4.53
C GLU A 137 -39.91 7.22 -5.97
N GLU A 138 -39.96 8.09 -6.97
CA GLU A 138 -39.91 7.74 -8.41
C GLU A 138 -38.61 7.05 -8.85
N ARG A 139 -37.54 7.19 -8.06
CA ARG A 139 -36.25 6.54 -8.36
C ARG A 139 -36.10 5.17 -7.74
N LEU A 140 -37.03 4.75 -6.88
CA LEU A 140 -37.02 3.41 -6.37
C LEU A 140 -37.37 2.44 -7.50
N GLN A 141 -36.48 1.47 -7.73
CA GLN A 141 -36.77 0.39 -8.68
C GLN A 141 -37.90 -0.51 -8.16
N THR A 142 -37.95 -0.71 -6.84
CA THR A 142 -39.01 -1.45 -6.17
C THR A 142 -39.40 -0.75 -4.86
N PRO A 143 -40.69 -0.81 -4.46
CA PRO A 143 -41.14 -0.22 -3.19
C PRO A 143 -40.48 -0.87 -1.97
N ASP A 144 -40.07 -2.13 -2.10
CA ASP A 144 -39.41 -2.89 -1.04
C ASP A 144 -37.90 -2.60 -0.94
N THR A 145 -37.32 -1.79 -1.84
CA THR A 145 -35.86 -1.51 -1.86
C THR A 145 -35.36 -0.98 -0.53
N LEU A 146 -36.09 -0.06 0.11
CA LEU A 146 -35.70 0.51 1.40
C LEU A 146 -35.66 -0.55 2.51
N GLN A 147 -36.63 -1.46 2.51
CA GLN A 147 -36.71 -2.58 3.46
C GLN A 147 -35.53 -3.54 3.26
N ILE A 148 -35.23 -3.89 2.00
CA ILE A 148 -34.11 -4.76 1.62
C ILE A 148 -32.78 -4.16 2.07
N LEU A 149 -32.58 -2.85 1.86
CA LEU A 149 -31.36 -2.16 2.28
C LEU A 149 -31.21 -2.14 3.81
N CYS A 150 -32.30 -1.89 4.56
CA CYS A 150 -32.30 -1.99 6.02
C CYS A 150 -31.92 -3.40 6.49
N ASP A 151 -32.52 -4.44 5.92
CA ASP A 151 -32.24 -5.83 6.30
C ASP A 151 -30.82 -6.25 5.93
N ALA A 152 -30.32 -5.82 4.77
CA ALA A 152 -28.94 -6.04 4.36
C ALA A 152 -27.96 -5.36 5.31
N LEU A 153 -28.23 -4.12 5.74
CA LEU A 153 -27.40 -3.40 6.70
C LEU A 153 -27.40 -4.07 8.09
N ARG A 154 -28.54 -4.60 8.54
CA ARG A 154 -28.66 -5.28 9.84
C ARG A 154 -28.02 -6.67 9.86
N SER A 155 -28.02 -7.36 8.73
CA SER A 155 -27.43 -8.70 8.59
C SER A 155 -25.97 -8.68 8.13
N ALA A 156 -25.42 -7.51 7.79
CA ALA A 156 -24.04 -7.38 7.33
C ALA A 156 -23.04 -7.73 8.45
N GLU A 157 -22.27 -8.78 8.24
CA GLU A 157 -21.12 -9.11 9.08
C GLU A 157 -19.85 -8.42 8.54
N PRO A 158 -18.95 -7.95 9.42
CA PRO A 158 -17.69 -7.36 9.00
C PRO A 158 -16.82 -8.40 8.29
N ILE A 159 -16.38 -8.11 7.06
CA ILE A 159 -15.50 -8.99 6.31
C ILE A 159 -14.11 -8.97 6.95
N THR A 160 -13.71 -10.07 7.59
CA THR A 160 -12.33 -10.25 8.06
C THR A 160 -11.46 -10.64 6.87
N LEU A 161 -10.75 -9.65 6.30
CA LEU A 161 -9.71 -9.92 5.31
C LEU A 161 -8.54 -10.61 6.03
N GLU A 162 -8.54 -11.93 6.05
CA GLU A 162 -7.39 -12.70 6.50
C GLU A 162 -6.34 -12.68 5.40
N LEU A 163 -5.20 -12.07 5.70
CA LEU A 163 -4.05 -12.13 4.83
C LEU A 163 -3.42 -13.51 5.03
N ASP A 164 -3.65 -14.43 4.07
CA ASP A 164 -3.07 -15.77 4.08
C ASP A 164 -1.56 -15.68 3.84
N HIS A 165 -0.85 -15.30 4.90
CA HIS A 165 0.58 -15.42 4.94
C HIS A 165 0.86 -16.88 5.25
N ASN A 166 1.19 -17.65 4.22
CA ASN A 166 1.95 -18.90 4.36
C ASN A 166 3.33 -18.60 4.99
N LEU A 167 3.36 -18.16 6.25
CA LEU A 167 4.52 -17.80 7.06
C LEU A 167 5.30 -19.08 7.31
N GLN A 168 6.33 -19.31 6.50
CA GLN A 168 7.26 -20.39 6.73
C GLN A 168 8.43 -19.86 7.55
N VAL A 169 8.44 -20.22 8.83
CA VAL A 169 9.60 -19.99 9.69
C VAL A 169 10.66 -21.01 9.31
N LEU A 170 11.70 -20.56 8.61
CA LEU A 170 12.81 -21.40 8.19
C LEU A 170 13.91 -21.41 9.25
N LEU A 171 14.45 -22.60 9.53
CA LEU A 171 15.71 -22.72 10.26
C LEU A 171 16.83 -22.03 9.46
N PRO A 172 17.91 -21.53 10.09
CA PRO A 172 19.05 -20.96 9.37
C PRO A 172 19.62 -21.89 8.28
N SER A 173 19.56 -23.21 8.50
CA SER A 173 19.93 -24.23 7.51
C SER A 173 18.97 -24.35 6.33
N GLN A 174 17.67 -24.07 6.53
CA GLN A 174 16.63 -24.11 5.50
C GLN A 174 16.53 -22.78 4.74
N ALA A 175 16.81 -21.66 5.40
CA ALA A 175 16.92 -20.33 4.78
C ALA A 175 18.20 -20.21 3.92
N ALA A 176 19.26 -20.95 4.29
CA ALA A 176 20.49 -21.05 3.51
C ALA A 176 20.29 -21.81 2.18
N SER A 177 19.31 -22.72 2.12
CA SER A 177 18.81 -23.26 0.84
C SER A 177 18.07 -22.14 0.11
N ARG A 178 18.81 -21.41 -0.72
CA ARG A 178 18.30 -20.37 -1.62
C ARG A 178 17.05 -20.89 -2.30
N ARG A 179 15.87 -20.35 -1.95
CA ARG A 179 14.64 -20.55 -2.72
C ARG A 179 14.81 -19.76 -4.00
N GLU A 180 15.51 -20.36 -4.95
CA GLU A 180 15.61 -19.81 -6.29
C GLU A 180 14.21 -19.86 -6.89
N LEU A 181 13.55 -18.70 -6.88
CA LEU A 181 12.36 -18.50 -7.68
C LEU A 181 12.74 -18.82 -9.14
N PRO A 182 11.85 -19.50 -9.89
CA PRO A 182 12.10 -19.79 -11.30
C PRO A 182 12.62 -18.54 -12.02
N PRO A 183 13.60 -18.64 -12.93
CA PRO A 183 14.16 -17.47 -13.63
C PRO A 183 13.10 -16.59 -14.33
N VAL A 184 11.95 -17.18 -14.70
CA VAL A 184 10.78 -16.46 -15.23
C VAL A 184 10.19 -15.43 -14.27
N PHE A 185 10.41 -15.57 -12.96
CA PHE A 185 9.98 -14.61 -11.95
C PHE A 185 10.77 -13.30 -12.03
N TYR A 186 12.05 -13.37 -12.41
CA TYR A 186 12.93 -12.20 -12.57
C TYR A 186 12.89 -11.62 -13.99
N ASN A 187 12.38 -12.39 -14.94
CA ASN A 187 12.25 -11.98 -16.32
C ASN A 187 10.83 -11.44 -16.55
N LEU A 188 10.62 -10.16 -16.25
CA LEU A 188 9.59 -9.45 -17.01
C LEU A 188 10.03 -9.51 -18.47
N THR A 189 9.24 -10.17 -19.31
CA THR A 189 9.50 -10.16 -20.74
C THR A 189 9.45 -8.71 -21.22
N PRO A 190 10.27 -8.30 -22.20
CA PRO A 190 10.17 -6.95 -22.77
C PRO A 190 8.76 -6.67 -23.31
N GLU A 191 8.00 -7.72 -23.65
CA GLU A 191 6.57 -7.67 -23.96
C GLU A 191 5.70 -7.31 -22.75
N GLU A 192 5.94 -7.89 -21.56
CA GLU A 192 5.27 -7.51 -20.30
C GLU A 192 5.52 -6.04 -19.94
N ILE A 193 6.78 -5.58 -20.04
CA ILE A 193 7.17 -4.21 -19.72
C ILE A 193 6.50 -3.21 -20.67
N LYS A 194 6.47 -3.53 -21.97
CA LYS A 194 5.76 -2.71 -22.96
C LYS A 194 4.26 -2.70 -22.72
N ARG A 195 3.67 -3.82 -22.32
CA ARG A 195 2.24 -3.92 -22.00
C ARG A 195 1.89 -3.08 -20.79
N GLU A 196 2.67 -3.13 -19.72
CA GLU A 196 2.49 -2.28 -18.53
C GLU A 196 2.72 -0.80 -18.82
N GLN A 197 3.74 -0.44 -19.60
CA GLN A 197 3.93 0.94 -20.05
C GLN A 197 2.76 1.40 -20.93
N GLN A 198 2.30 0.58 -21.88
CA GLN A 198 1.15 0.91 -22.71
C GLN A 198 -0.14 1.05 -21.88
N ASN A 199 -0.31 0.25 -20.83
CA ASN A 199 -1.49 0.27 -19.96
C ASN A 199 -1.44 1.42 -18.94
N SER A 200 -0.26 1.78 -18.44
CA SER A 200 -0.04 2.95 -17.59
C SER A 200 -0.14 4.27 -18.36
N TRP A 201 0.16 4.27 -19.66
CA TRP A 201 0.04 5.44 -20.55
C TRP A 201 -1.35 5.56 -21.20
N ARG A 202 -2.26 4.60 -20.95
CA ARG A 202 -3.68 4.67 -21.32
C ARG A 202 -4.55 4.68 -20.05
N LEU A 203 -4.34 5.67 -19.20
CA LEU A 203 -5.43 6.15 -18.35
C LEU A 203 -6.15 7.26 -19.15
N PRO A 204 -7.48 7.18 -19.36
CA PRO A 204 -8.26 8.31 -19.89
C PRO A 204 -8.21 9.52 -18.95
#